data_AF-A0A969AGT5-F1
#
_entry.id   AF-A0A969AGT5-F1
#
_cell.length_a   1.000
_cell.length_b   1.000
_cell.length_c   1.000
_cell.angle_alpha   90.00
_cell.angle_beta   90.00
_cell.angle_gamma   90.00
#
_symmetry.space_group_name_H-M   'P 1'
#
loop_
_entity.id
_entity.type
_entity.pdbx_description
1 polymer ?
#
loop_
_entity_poly.entity_id
_entity_poly.type
_entity_poly.pdbx_seq_one_letter_code
_entity_poly.pdbx_strand_id
1 'polypeptide(L)'
;MGFSWGLIVVGAAADLHLTFVHLDAGGEEWNPLMRALLRHGRGAFLAVKCTVTLLGALFLLLHARFRGVRATLWLLAALSIVLVGWHLLLAHYRS
;
A
#
# COMPACT_ATOMS: atom_id res chain seq x y z
N MET A 1 -23.62 3.25 2.02
CA MET A 1 -22.50 2.69 1.23
C MET A 1 -21.80 1.68 2.12
N GLY A 2 -21.99 0.39 1.84
CA GLY A 2 -21.37 -0.68 2.63
C GLY A 2 -19.85 -0.60 2.50
N PHE A 3 -19.16 -0.49 3.63
CA PHE A 3 -17.71 -0.56 3.67
C PHE A 3 -17.31 -2.01 3.32
N SER A 4 -16.86 -2.23 2.07
CA SER A 4 -16.53 -3.56 1.58
C SER A 4 -15.17 -4.00 2.12
N TRP A 5 -15.17 -4.61 3.30
CA TRP A 5 -14.01 -5.24 3.92
C TRP A 5 -13.22 -6.14 2.96
N GLY A 6 -13.91 -6.82 2.04
CA GLY A 6 -13.29 -7.62 0.99
C GLY A 6 -12.31 -6.83 0.12
N LEU A 7 -12.61 -5.58 -0.24
CA LEU A 7 -11.69 -4.76 -1.04
C LEU A 7 -10.41 -4.40 -0.28
N ILE A 8 -10.50 -4.20 1.04
CA ILE A 8 -9.33 -3.90 1.88
C ILE A 8 -8.45 -5.14 2.00
N VAL A 9 -9.06 -6.31 2.23
CA VAL A 9 -8.32 -7.58 2.32
C VAL A 9 -7.66 -7.91 0.99
N VAL A 10 -8.40 -7.81 -0.11
CA VAL A 10 -7.87 -8.06 -1.46
C VAL A 10 -6.77 -7.04 -1.81
N GLY A 11 -7.00 -5.76 -1.53
CA GLY A 11 -6.00 -4.71 -1.76
C GLY A 11 -4.72 -4.92 -0.95
N ALA A 12 -4.85 -5.28 0.32
CA ALA A 12 -3.70 -5.59 1.19
C ALA A 12 -2.92 -6.82 0.70
N ALA A 13 -3.63 -7.87 0.29
CA ALA A 13 -3.01 -9.08 -0.26
C ALA A 13 -2.30 -8.79 -1.59
N ALA A 14 -2.93 -8.02 -2.47
CA ALA A 14 -2.35 -7.61 -3.75
C ALA A 14 -1.10 -6.73 -3.55
N ASP A 15 -1.16 -5.74 -2.67
CA ASP A 15 -0.02 -4.87 -2.35
C ASP A 15 1.18 -5.66 -1.79
N LEU A 16 0.91 -6.59 -0.87
CA LEU A 16 1.93 -7.49 -0.32
C LEU A 16 2.55 -8.38 -1.41
N HIS A 17 1.71 -8.98 -2.26
CA HIS A 17 2.16 -9.85 -3.35
C HIS A 17 3.02 -9.08 -4.36
N LEU A 18 2.56 -7.91 -4.80
CA LEU A 18 3.30 -7.05 -5.72
C LEU A 18 4.63 -6.58 -5.11
N THR A 19 4.67 -6.31 -3.81
CA THR A 19 5.92 -5.96 -3.14
C THR A 19 6.92 -7.10 -3.20
N PHE A 20 6.50 -8.33 -2.91
CA PHE A 20 7.40 -9.49 -3.01
C PHE A 20 7.83 -9.78 -4.44
N VAL A 21 6.93 -9.66 -5.42
CA VAL A 21 7.29 -9.80 -6.84
C VAL A 21 8.35 -8.77 -7.24
N HIS A 22 8.19 -7.51 -6.79
CA HIS A 22 9.18 -6.46 -7.06
C HIS A 22 10.54 -6.73 -6.40
N LEU A 23 10.53 -7.17 -5.13
CA LEU A 23 11.75 -7.54 -4.40
C LEU A 23 12.46 -8.75 -5.02
N ASP A 24 11.69 -9.76 -5.45
CA ASP A 24 12.22 -10.97 -6.11
C ASP A 24 12.80 -10.64 -7.51
N ALA A 25 12.29 -9.61 -8.16
CA ALA A 25 12.85 -9.07 -9.41
C ALA A 25 14.12 -8.20 -9.21
N GLY A 26 14.65 -8.11 -7.98
CA GLY A 26 15.83 -7.31 -7.64
C GLY A 26 15.53 -5.83 -7.34
N GLY A 27 14.26 -5.47 -7.19
CA GLY A 27 13.85 -4.15 -6.74
C GLY A 27 14.20 -3.88 -5.27
N GLU A 28 14.38 -2.62 -4.92
CA GLU A 28 14.59 -2.21 -3.53
C GLU A 28 13.30 -1.63 -2.92
N GLU A 29 13.04 -1.95 -1.65
CA GLU A 29 11.99 -1.30 -0.88
C GLU A 29 12.40 0.14 -0.54
N TRP A 30 11.62 1.12 -0.98
CA TRP A 30 11.92 2.54 -0.76
C TRP A 30 11.53 3.01 0.64
N ASN A 31 10.58 2.32 1.29
CA ASN A 31 10.25 2.63 2.67
C ASN A 31 11.40 2.17 3.60
N PRO A 32 12.14 3.10 4.25
CA PRO A 32 13.32 2.76 5.04
C PRO A 32 12.99 1.86 6.24
N LEU A 33 11.78 1.97 6.80
CA LEU A 33 11.30 1.12 7.89
C LEU A 33 11.06 -0.32 7.40
N MET A 34 10.37 -0.45 6.26
CA MET A 34 10.14 -1.77 5.63
C MET A 34 11.45 -2.41 5.15
N ARG A 35 12.37 -1.63 4.60
CA ARG A 35 13.72 -2.07 4.23
C ARG A 35 14.49 -2.62 5.44
N ALA A 36 14.40 -1.96 6.60
CA ALA A 36 15.01 -2.45 7.83
C ALA A 36 14.34 -3.75 8.32
N LEU A 37 13.03 -3.91 8.13
CA LEU A 37 12.30 -5.13 8.48
C LEU A 37 12.61 -6.30 7.56
N LEU A 38 12.89 -6.05 6.27
CA LEU A 38 13.36 -7.10 5.36
C LEU A 38 14.67 -7.74 5.84
N ARG A 39 15.54 -6.98 6.54
CA ARG A 39 16.76 -7.52 7.17
C ARG A 39 16.46 -8.53 8.30
N HIS A 40 15.28 -8.46 8.90
CA HIS A 40 14.80 -9.39 9.93
C HIS A 40 13.99 -10.56 9.33
N GLY A 41 13.84 -10.60 8.00
CA GLY A 41 13.17 -11.65 7.27
C GLY A 41 11.77 -11.29 6.77
N ARG A 42 11.29 -12.08 5.80
CA ARG A 42 10.00 -11.87 5.11
C ARG A 42 8.80 -11.89 6.08
N GLY A 43 8.88 -12.69 7.14
CA GLY A 43 7.83 -12.80 8.16
C GLY A 43 7.63 -11.51 8.97
N ALA A 44 8.73 -10.84 9.36
CA ALA A 44 8.67 -9.58 10.08
C ALA A 44 8.10 -8.45 9.21
N PHE A 45 8.51 -8.40 7.93
CA PHE A 45 7.94 -7.51 6.94
C PHE A 45 6.42 -7.70 6.78
N LEU A 46 5.98 -8.95 6.62
CA LEU A 46 4.56 -9.29 6.46
C LEU A 46 3.74 -8.90 7.70
N ALA A 47 4.22 -9.25 8.90
CA ALA A 47 3.54 -8.93 10.15
C ALA A 47 3.34 -7.42 10.31
N VAL A 48 4.40 -6.63 10.17
CA VAL A 48 4.30 -5.17 10.33
C VAL A 48 3.47 -4.54 9.23
N LYS A 49 3.62 -4.98 7.98
CA LYS A 49 2.83 -4.46 6.86
C LYS A 49 1.33 -4.71 7.08
N CYS A 50 0.95 -5.91 7.49
CA CYS A 50 -0.43 -6.22 7.87
C CYS A 50 -0.92 -5.36 9.05
N THR A 51 -0.12 -5.18 10.11
CA THR A 51 -0.50 -4.34 11.25
C THR A 51 -0.71 -2.88 10.85
N VAL A 52 0.20 -2.31 10.05
CA VAL A 52 0.07 -0.92 9.56
C VAL A 52 -1.17 -0.77 8.68
N THR A 53 -1.43 -1.71 7.77
CA THR A 53 -2.64 -1.68 6.94
C THR A 53 -3.90 -1.80 7.78
N LEU A 54 -3.90 -2.67 8.80
CA LEU A 54 -5.04 -2.83 9.71
C LEU A 54 -5.30 -1.56 10.53
N LEU A 55 -4.24 -0.93 11.06
CA LEU A 55 -4.32 0.33 11.79
C LEU A 55 -4.79 1.48 10.89
N GLY A 56 -4.28 1.55 9.66
CA GLY A 56 -4.75 2.53 8.66
C GLY A 56 -6.23 2.33 8.31
N ALA A 57 -6.66 1.08 8.11
CA ALA A 57 -8.07 0.75 7.87
C ALA A 57 -8.95 1.09 9.08
N LEU A 58 -8.51 0.79 10.30
CA LEU A 58 -9.22 1.11 11.54
C LEU A 58 -9.31 2.63 11.73
N PHE A 59 -8.22 3.35 11.44
CA PHE A 59 -8.17 4.81 11.48
C PHE A 59 -9.14 5.42 10.48
N LEU A 60 -9.16 4.91 9.24
CA LEU A 60 -10.11 5.33 8.21
C LEU A 60 -11.55 5.00 8.58
N LEU A 61 -11.82 3.88 9.25
CA LEU A 61 -13.15 3.55 9.77
C LEU A 61 -13.60 4.49 10.87
N LEU A 62 -12.72 4.79 11.83
CA LEU A 62 -12.97 5.75 12.89
C LEU A 62 -13.23 7.15 12.33
N HIS A 63 -12.49 7.50 11.27
CA HIS A 63 -12.55 8.78 10.60
C HIS A 63 -13.61 8.87 9.49
N ALA A 64 -14.16 7.76 8.98
CA ALA A 64 -15.19 7.76 7.94
C ALA A 64 -16.48 8.44 8.40
N ARG A 65 -16.67 8.60 9.71
CA ARG A 65 -17.76 9.37 10.33
C ARG A 65 -17.52 10.89 10.28
N PHE A 66 -16.28 11.35 10.04
CA PHE A 66 -15.92 12.76 9.86
C PHE A 66 -15.90 13.12 8.37
N ARG A 67 -16.75 14.08 7.96
CA ARG A 67 -16.93 14.51 6.55
C ARG A 67 -15.63 14.95 5.84
N GLY A 68 -14.59 15.37 6.58
CA GLY A 68 -13.31 15.81 6.02
C GLY A 68 -12.44 14.69 5.41
N VAL A 69 -12.66 13.44 5.81
CA VAL A 69 -11.76 12.32 5.46
C VAL A 69 -11.98 11.83 4.03
N ARG A 70 -13.15 12.10 3.45
CA ARG A 70 -13.40 11.86 2.01
C ARG A 70 -12.46 12.67 1.14
N ALA A 71 -12.19 13.93 1.49
CA ALA A 71 -11.26 14.77 0.72
C ALA A 71 -9.84 14.22 0.78
N THR A 72 -9.40 13.78 1.96
CA THR A 72 -8.08 13.16 2.13
C THR A 72 -7.97 11.83 1.38
N LEU A 73 -9.01 11.01 1.38
CA LEU A 73 -9.05 9.76 0.62
C LEU A 73 -9.01 10.00 -0.90
N TRP A 74 -9.73 11.00 -1.39
CA TRP A 74 -9.67 11.41 -2.80
C TRP A 74 -8.30 11.95 -3.19
N LEU A 75 -7.67 12.74 -2.31
CA LEU A 75 -6.31 13.22 -2.51
C LEU A 75 -5.30 12.07 -2.55
N LEU A 76 -5.44 11.11 -1.64
CA LEU A 76 -4.58 9.92 -1.59
C LEU A 76 -4.74 9.07 -2.86
N ALA A 77 -5.99 8.84 -3.30
CA ALA A 77 -6.29 8.12 -4.52
C ALA A 77 -5.71 8.83 -5.76
N ALA A 78 -5.84 10.16 -5.85
CA ALA A 78 -5.25 10.94 -6.93
C ALA A 78 -3.71 10.81 -6.94
N LEU A 79 -3.06 10.91 -5.78
CA LEU A 79 -1.61 10.70 -5.64
C LEU A 79 -1.19 9.30 -6.07
N SER A 80 -1.94 8.27 -5.68
CA SER A 80 -1.67 6.89 -6.09
C SER A 80 -1.82 6.70 -7.60
N ILE A 81 -2.83 7.30 -8.24
CA ILE A 81 -3.00 7.26 -9.71
C ILE A 81 -1.80 7.90 -10.41
N VAL A 82 -1.35 9.06 -9.94
CA VAL A 82 -0.17 9.75 -10.49
C VAL A 82 1.08 8.89 -10.36
N LEU A 83 1.30 8.27 -9.20
CA LEU A 83 2.42 7.36 -8.95
C LEU A 83 2.39 6.14 -9.88
N VAL A 84 1.24 5.50 -10.03
CA VAL A 84 1.08 4.35 -10.94
C VAL A 84 1.32 4.76 -12.40
N GLY A 85 0.75 5.89 -12.83
CA GLY A 85 0.98 6.43 -14.17
C GLY A 85 2.47 6.73 -14.44
N TRP A 86 3.16 7.29 -13.45
CA TRP A 86 4.61 7.52 -13.50
C TRP A 86 5.39 6.22 -13.66
N HIS A 87 5.06 5.19 -12.88
CA HIS A 87 5.70 3.88 -13.00
C HIS A 87 5.47 3.22 -14.36
N LEU A 88 4.26 3.35 -14.93
CA LEU A 88 3.95 2.83 -16.27
C LEU A 88 4.74 3.56 -17.36
N LEU A 89 4.84 4.88 -17.28
CA LEU A 89 5.69 5.68 -18.17
C LEU A 89 7.16 5.24 -18.07
N LEU A 90 7.68 5.13 -16.85
CA LEU A 90 9.07 4.72 -16.64
C LEU A 90 9.34 3.29 -17.14
N ALA A 91 8.38 2.38 -16.99
CA ALA A 91 8.47 1.03 -17.54
C ALA A 91 8.46 1.04 -19.07
N HIS A 92 7.62 1.89 -19.68
CA HIS A 92 7.58 2.08 -21.13
C HIS A 92 8.89 2.65 -21.70
N TYR A 93 9.50 3.64 -21.04
CA TYR A 93 10.81 4.20 -21.44
C TYR A 93 12.00 3.25 -21.27
N ARG A 94 11.86 2.20 -20.46
CA ARG A 94 12.89 1.18 -20.23
C ARG A 94 12.78 -0.04 -21.16
N SER A 95 11.76 -0.08 -22.02
CA SER A 95 11.55 -1.11 -23.04
C SER A 95 12.02 -0.62 -24.41
#